data_AF-A0A2G9RI70-F1
#
_entry.id   AF-A0A2G9RI70-F1
#
_cell.length_a   1.000
_cell.length_b   1.000
_cell.length_c   1.000
_cell.angle_alpha   90.00
_cell.angle_beta   90.00
_cell.angle_gamma   90.00
#
_symmetry.space_group_name_H-M   'P 1'
#
loop_
_entity.id
_entity.type
_entity.pdbx_description
1 polymer ?
#
loop_
_entity_poly.entity_id
_entity_poly.type
_entity_poly.pdbx_seq_one_letter_code
_entity_poly.pdbx_strand_id
1 'polypeptide(L)'
;CHVDATCTENFGGFVRCSCKAGFTGDGLSCSDIDECTNTRTHGCSLGACHNTIGSYYCTGSSDAYSSSDPCTDHIVLNEPWRSKDHITTGAQYCDSDKRGWYRFVGSGGTQMPEVCVPTSRCQTDAPLWLNGQHPAIGDGIVDRTVCGHWLSSCCKFSGRIQIKACPGGYYVYGINGVPECSLTYCTGKPRIIQWKKRRNNKNTASSGPKQHVHKHTIIVIMKPDQKTSLEIYPAQTAQSGTLVRMSHIETKAVAAHP
;
A
#
# COMPACT_ATOMS: atom_id res chain seq x y z
N CYS A 1 -12.88 12.44 1.91
CA CYS A 1 -13.41 11.69 0.76
C CYS A 1 -13.74 10.27 1.19
N HIS A 2 -14.62 9.59 0.47
CA HIS A 2 -14.87 8.15 0.64
C HIS A 2 -13.56 7.35 0.54
N VAL A 3 -13.50 6.15 1.13
CA VAL A 3 -12.32 5.27 1.02
C VAL A 3 -12.03 4.88 -0.43
N ASP A 4 -13.08 4.78 -1.24
CA ASP A 4 -13.04 4.54 -2.69
C ASP A 4 -13.14 5.81 -3.53
N ALA A 5 -12.68 6.94 -2.99
CA ALA A 5 -12.56 8.20 -3.73
C ALA A 5 -11.12 8.73 -3.72
N THR A 6 -10.81 9.50 -4.75
CA THR A 6 -9.58 10.29 -4.86
C THR A 6 -9.85 11.71 -4.36
N CYS A 7 -8.90 12.24 -3.61
CA CYS A 7 -8.92 13.58 -3.03
C CYS A 7 -7.97 14.47 -3.82
N THR A 8 -8.48 15.56 -4.42
CA THR A 8 -7.65 16.57 -5.10
C THR A 8 -7.78 17.91 -4.39
N GLU A 9 -6.64 18.52 -4.05
CA GLU A 9 -6.59 19.89 -3.55
C GLU A 9 -6.49 20.86 -4.72
N ASN A 10 -7.40 21.82 -4.78
CA ASN A 10 -7.31 22.93 -5.72
C ASN A 10 -6.61 24.14 -5.08
N PHE A 11 -5.95 24.95 -5.92
CA PHE A 11 -5.38 26.24 -5.49
C PHE A 11 -6.46 27.08 -4.80
N GLY A 12 -6.29 27.31 -3.50
CA GLY A 12 -7.28 27.95 -2.62
C GLY A 12 -7.74 27.11 -1.44
N GLY A 13 -7.27 25.86 -1.30
CA GLY A 13 -7.56 25.01 -0.13
C GLY A 13 -8.92 24.31 -0.19
N PHE A 14 -9.63 24.40 -1.32
CA PHE A 14 -10.85 23.63 -1.53
C PHE A 14 -10.51 22.19 -1.91
N VAL A 15 -11.04 21.26 -1.12
CA VAL A 15 -10.84 19.81 -1.31
C VAL A 15 -11.99 19.27 -2.16
N ARG A 16 -11.67 18.70 -3.32
CA ARG A 16 -12.64 17.99 -4.15
C ARG A 16 -12.43 16.48 -4.03
N CYS A 17 -13.53 15.76 -3.84
CA CYS A 17 -13.55 14.30 -3.84
C CYS A 17 -14.22 13.80 -5.11
N SER A 18 -13.69 12.73 -5.70
CA SER A 18 -14.30 12.03 -6.83
C SER A 18 -14.11 10.53 -6.66
N CYS A 19 -15.14 9.73 -6.92
CA CYS A 19 -15.02 8.27 -6.84
C CYS A 19 -13.91 7.75 -7.74
N LYS A 20 -13.21 6.70 -7.28
CA LYS A 20 -12.22 5.98 -8.08
C LYS A 20 -12.91 5.27 -9.25
N ALA A 21 -12.14 4.91 -10.27
CA ALA A 21 -12.66 4.09 -11.37
C ALA A 21 -13.25 2.77 -10.84
N GLY A 22 -14.34 2.30 -11.45
CA GLY A 22 -15.13 1.18 -10.94
C GLY A 22 -16.13 1.54 -9.83
N PHE A 23 -16.20 2.81 -9.42
CA PHE A 23 -17.14 3.28 -8.40
C PHE A 23 -17.94 4.51 -8.88
N THR A 24 -19.17 4.63 -8.42
CA THR A 24 -20.08 5.74 -8.72
C THR A 24 -20.55 6.43 -7.44
N GLY A 25 -20.83 7.73 -7.53
CA GLY A 25 -21.25 8.56 -6.40
C GLY A 25 -20.68 9.97 -6.43
N ASP A 26 -20.76 10.67 -5.30
CA ASP A 26 -20.36 12.09 -5.16
C ASP A 26 -18.92 12.28 -4.65
N GLY A 27 -18.17 11.20 -4.45
CA GLY A 27 -16.81 11.21 -3.90
C GLY A 27 -16.75 11.27 -2.37
N LEU A 28 -17.85 11.58 -1.69
CA LEU A 28 -18.01 11.42 -0.24
C LEU A 28 -18.67 10.08 0.10
N SER A 29 -19.54 9.60 -0.77
CA SER A 29 -20.12 8.26 -0.80
C SER A 29 -19.86 7.67 -2.18
N CYS A 30 -19.17 6.52 -2.23
CA CYS A 30 -18.92 5.80 -3.47
C CYS A 30 -19.40 4.36 -3.32
N SER A 31 -20.16 3.91 -4.31
CA SER A 31 -20.63 2.53 -4.40
C SER A 31 -19.99 1.88 -5.61
N ASP A 32 -19.76 0.57 -5.49
CA ASP A 32 -19.30 -0.27 -6.59
C ASP A 32 -20.21 -0.12 -7.81
N ILE A 33 -19.62 0.01 -9.00
CA ILE A 33 -20.37 -0.06 -10.25
C ILE A 33 -20.47 -1.53 -10.61
N ASP A 34 -21.69 -2.09 -10.58
CA ASP A 34 -21.88 -3.45 -11.07
C ASP A 34 -21.84 -3.44 -12.60
N GLU A 35 -20.65 -3.68 -13.18
CA GLU A 35 -20.50 -3.65 -14.62
C GLU A 35 -21.32 -4.74 -15.31
N CYS A 36 -21.69 -5.83 -14.62
CA CYS A 36 -22.46 -6.95 -15.17
C CYS A 36 -23.96 -6.65 -15.32
N THR A 37 -24.46 -5.59 -14.68
CA THR A 37 -25.87 -5.18 -14.83
C THR A 37 -26.14 -4.44 -16.15
N ASN A 38 -25.10 -4.00 -16.86
CA ASN A 38 -25.24 -3.28 -18.13
C ASN A 38 -24.30 -3.86 -19.21
N THR A 39 -24.86 -4.45 -20.25
CA THR A 39 -24.12 -5.07 -21.38
C THR A 39 -23.22 -4.13 -22.17
N ARG A 40 -23.27 -2.81 -21.89
CA ARG A 40 -22.44 -1.78 -22.52
C ARG A 40 -21.23 -1.34 -21.68
N THR A 41 -21.16 -1.72 -20.41
CA THR A 41 -20.06 -1.38 -19.49
C THR A 41 -19.08 -2.51 -19.28
N HIS A 42 -19.49 -3.76 -19.54
CA HIS A 42 -18.61 -4.92 -19.49
C HIS A 42 -18.32 -5.47 -20.90
N GLY A 43 -17.06 -5.78 -21.19
CA GLY A 43 -16.59 -6.28 -22.50
C GLY A 43 -16.75 -7.79 -22.69
N CYS A 44 -17.61 -8.46 -21.94
CA CYS A 44 -17.74 -9.93 -22.00
C CYS A 44 -18.46 -10.33 -23.30
N SER A 45 -17.72 -10.90 -24.25
CA SER A 45 -18.26 -11.23 -25.59
C SER A 45 -19.23 -12.42 -25.57
N LEU A 46 -18.91 -13.49 -24.82
CA LEU A 46 -19.68 -14.75 -24.80
C LEU A 46 -19.70 -15.47 -23.44
N GLY A 47 -19.12 -14.86 -22.39
CA GLY A 47 -18.95 -15.46 -21.08
C GLY A 47 -19.85 -14.88 -20.00
N ALA A 48 -20.05 -15.61 -18.89
CA ALA A 48 -20.74 -15.10 -17.71
C ALA A 48 -19.89 -14.02 -17.05
N CYS A 49 -20.49 -12.85 -16.84
CA CYS A 49 -19.90 -11.72 -16.12
C CYS A 49 -20.06 -11.92 -14.62
N HIS A 50 -18.98 -11.66 -13.87
CA HIS A 50 -18.96 -11.69 -12.41
C HIS A 50 -18.48 -10.33 -11.90
N ASN A 51 -19.37 -9.64 -11.19
CA ASN A 51 -19.05 -8.36 -10.59
C ASN A 51 -18.15 -8.56 -9.35
N THR A 52 -17.22 -7.64 -9.14
CA THR A 52 -16.32 -7.61 -7.98
C THR A 52 -16.17 -6.17 -7.50
N ILE A 53 -15.79 -5.97 -6.25
CA ILE A 53 -15.63 -4.60 -5.73
C ILE A 53 -14.53 -3.86 -6.52
N GLY A 54 -14.94 -2.83 -7.26
CA GLY A 54 -14.14 -1.97 -8.12
C GLY A 54 -13.83 -2.52 -9.51
N SER A 55 -14.41 -3.65 -9.94
CA SER A 55 -14.15 -4.27 -11.25
C SER A 55 -15.08 -5.45 -11.60
N TYR A 56 -14.83 -6.12 -12.73
CA TYR A 56 -15.51 -7.37 -13.10
C TYR A 56 -14.56 -8.35 -13.77
N TYR A 57 -14.95 -9.62 -13.86
CA TYR A 57 -14.29 -10.62 -14.69
C TYR A 57 -15.28 -11.47 -15.49
N CYS A 58 -14.86 -12.00 -16.64
CA CYS A 58 -15.69 -12.85 -17.49
C CYS A 58 -15.22 -14.32 -17.39
N THR A 59 -16.15 -15.27 -17.43
CA THR A 59 -15.86 -16.72 -17.46
C THR A 59 -16.47 -17.38 -18.70
N GLY A 60 -15.77 -18.32 -19.34
CA GLY A 60 -16.33 -19.11 -20.44
C GLY A 60 -16.02 -18.66 -21.87
N SER A 61 -14.98 -17.85 -22.11
CA SER A 61 -14.49 -17.62 -23.47
C SER A 61 -13.60 -18.79 -23.94
N SER A 62 -14.22 -19.90 -24.32
CA SER A 62 -13.55 -20.90 -25.16
C SER A 62 -13.60 -20.44 -26.61
N ASP A 63 -12.86 -19.38 -26.92
CA ASP A 63 -12.32 -19.10 -28.24
C ASP A 63 -11.04 -18.29 -28.04
N ALA A 64 -9.95 -18.86 -28.55
CA ALA A 64 -8.59 -18.38 -28.38
C ALA A 64 -8.41 -17.01 -29.07
N TYR A 65 -8.72 -15.91 -28.38
CA TYR A 65 -8.10 -14.59 -28.54
C TYR A 65 -8.56 -13.62 -27.43
N SER A 66 -8.41 -14.03 -26.17
CA SER A 66 -8.44 -13.10 -25.04
C SER A 66 -7.00 -12.94 -24.56
N SER A 67 -6.50 -11.70 -24.58
CA SER A 67 -5.24 -11.37 -23.93
C SER A 67 -5.34 -11.78 -22.47
N SER A 68 -4.60 -12.84 -22.10
CA SER A 68 -4.53 -13.35 -20.74
C SER A 68 -4.43 -12.20 -19.74
N ASP A 69 -5.31 -12.15 -18.73
CA ASP A 69 -5.28 -11.06 -17.75
C ASP A 69 -3.92 -11.12 -17.02
N PRO A 70 -3.08 -10.07 -17.10
CA PRO A 70 -1.76 -10.10 -16.50
C PRO A 70 -1.80 -10.18 -14.97
N CYS A 71 -2.93 -9.89 -14.32
CA CYS A 71 -3.10 -10.14 -12.89
C CYS A 71 -3.11 -11.64 -12.55
N THR A 72 -3.51 -12.50 -13.48
CA THR A 72 -3.53 -13.95 -13.28
C THR A 72 -2.40 -14.67 -14.01
N ASP A 73 -1.89 -14.08 -15.09
CA ASP A 73 -0.84 -14.65 -15.93
C ASP A 73 0.35 -13.70 -16.02
N HIS A 74 1.31 -13.91 -15.13
CA HIS A 74 2.53 -13.12 -15.04
C HIS A 74 3.67 -13.95 -14.47
N ILE A 75 4.89 -13.48 -14.71
CA ILE A 75 6.11 -14.05 -14.14
C ILE A 75 6.47 -13.31 -12.86
N VAL A 76 6.84 -14.05 -11.82
CA VAL A 76 7.25 -13.47 -10.54
C VAL A 76 8.75 -13.16 -10.53
N LEU A 77 9.09 -11.94 -10.13
CA LEU A 77 10.46 -11.47 -9.89
C LEU A 77 10.64 -11.27 -8.38
N ASN A 78 11.51 -12.07 -7.77
CA ASN A 78 11.74 -12.14 -6.31
C ASN A 78 13.20 -11.85 -5.94
N GLU A 79 13.96 -11.25 -6.84
CA GLU A 79 15.38 -11.06 -6.64
C GLU A 79 15.65 -9.93 -5.62
N PRO A 80 16.28 -10.22 -4.46
CA PRO A 80 16.46 -9.22 -3.40
C PRO A 80 17.31 -8.02 -3.82
N TRP A 81 18.23 -8.24 -4.77
CA TRP A 81 19.12 -7.21 -5.30
C TRP A 81 18.38 -6.13 -6.10
N ARG A 82 17.10 -6.33 -6.47
CA ARG A 82 16.28 -5.30 -7.13
C ARG A 82 15.93 -4.13 -6.22
N SER A 83 16.19 -4.22 -4.92
CA SER A 83 15.87 -3.14 -3.99
C SER A 83 16.55 -1.82 -4.35
N LYS A 84 15.80 -0.73 -4.31
CA LYS A 84 16.32 0.65 -4.40
C LYS A 84 17.34 0.97 -3.30
N ASP A 85 17.35 0.20 -2.22
CA ASP A 85 18.27 0.35 -1.09
C ASP A 85 19.49 -0.58 -1.21
N HIS A 86 19.50 -1.49 -2.18
CA HIS A 86 20.64 -2.36 -2.48
C HIS A 86 21.71 -1.57 -3.23
N ILE A 87 22.93 -1.55 -2.69
CA ILE A 87 24.08 -0.87 -3.29
C ILE A 87 24.73 -1.81 -4.30
N THR A 88 24.94 -1.32 -5.53
CA THR A 88 25.60 -2.10 -6.59
C THR A 88 27.05 -2.40 -6.22
N THR A 89 27.42 -3.67 -6.18
CA THR A 89 28.81 -4.12 -5.96
C THR A 89 29.20 -5.18 -6.98
N GLY A 90 30.32 -5.00 -7.69
CA GLY A 90 30.77 -5.96 -8.70
C GLY A 90 29.98 -5.89 -10.01
N ALA A 91 29.66 -7.05 -10.59
CA ALA A 91 29.03 -7.15 -11.90
C ALA A 91 27.58 -6.64 -11.89
N GLN A 92 27.24 -5.84 -12.90
CA GLN A 92 25.90 -5.28 -13.06
C GLN A 92 24.92 -6.31 -13.61
N TYR A 93 23.66 -6.18 -13.23
CA TYR A 93 22.55 -6.86 -13.86
C TYR A 93 21.80 -5.94 -14.81
N CYS A 94 21.06 -6.55 -15.74
CA CYS A 94 20.22 -5.84 -16.68
C CYS A 94 18.94 -6.63 -16.93
N ASP A 95 17.86 -5.91 -17.20
CA ASP A 95 16.57 -6.51 -17.56
C ASP A 95 16.38 -6.57 -19.09
N SER A 96 17.46 -6.63 -19.87
CA SER A 96 17.43 -6.62 -21.35
C SER A 96 16.71 -7.82 -21.95
N ASP A 97 16.66 -8.93 -21.20
CA ASP A 97 16.01 -10.19 -21.54
C ASP A 97 14.52 -10.25 -21.18
N LYS A 98 14.01 -9.29 -20.40
CA LYS A 98 12.62 -9.32 -19.90
C LYS A 98 11.64 -8.98 -21.02
N ARG A 99 10.66 -9.85 -21.25
CA ARG A 99 9.58 -9.69 -22.24
C ARG A 99 8.28 -10.25 -21.66
N GLY A 100 7.29 -9.38 -21.45
CA GLY A 100 5.95 -9.77 -20.99
C GLY A 100 5.56 -9.13 -19.66
N TRP A 101 4.66 -9.80 -18.94
CA TRP A 101 4.08 -9.30 -17.69
C TRP A 101 4.78 -9.88 -16.47
N TYR A 102 5.17 -8.99 -15.55
CA TYR A 102 5.93 -9.36 -14.36
C TYR A 102 5.31 -8.79 -13.09
N ARG A 103 5.46 -9.52 -11.98
CA ARG A 103 5.11 -9.07 -10.64
C ARG A 103 6.34 -9.09 -9.75
N PHE A 104 6.64 -7.96 -9.11
CA PHE A 104 7.69 -7.89 -8.10
C PHE A 104 7.19 -8.40 -6.74
N VAL A 105 7.99 -9.22 -6.08
CA VAL A 105 7.70 -9.75 -4.74
C VAL A 105 8.98 -9.82 -3.88
N GLY A 106 8.78 -10.09 -2.58
CA GLY A 106 9.88 -10.44 -1.68
C GLY A 106 10.58 -9.28 -1.00
N SER A 107 11.78 -9.58 -0.48
CA SER A 107 12.54 -8.66 0.38
C SER A 107 13.14 -7.47 -0.38
N GLY A 108 13.35 -7.62 -1.70
CA GLY A 108 13.81 -6.55 -2.58
C GLY A 108 12.79 -5.42 -2.72
N GLY A 109 11.51 -5.69 -2.49
CA GLY A 109 10.40 -4.78 -2.69
C GLY A 109 9.33 -5.40 -3.58
N THR A 110 8.15 -4.79 -3.60
CA THR A 110 6.97 -5.36 -4.25
C THR A 110 6.41 -4.47 -5.36
N GLN A 111 7.02 -3.31 -5.58
CA GLN A 111 6.60 -2.34 -6.60
C GLN A 111 7.77 -1.45 -7.00
N MET A 112 7.71 -0.85 -8.19
CA MET A 112 8.69 0.16 -8.57
C MET A 112 8.66 1.38 -7.63
N PRO A 113 9.78 2.06 -7.35
CA PRO A 113 9.77 3.31 -6.62
C PRO A 113 9.14 4.44 -7.47
N GLU A 114 8.24 5.21 -6.89
CA GLU A 114 7.67 6.44 -7.50
C GLU A 114 8.55 7.67 -7.27
N VAL A 115 9.72 7.47 -6.68
CA VAL A 115 10.68 8.51 -6.33
C VAL A 115 12.01 8.12 -6.93
N CYS A 116 12.74 9.14 -7.40
CA CYS A 116 14.08 9.01 -7.93
C CYS A 116 14.97 8.12 -7.05
N VAL A 117 15.58 7.12 -7.68
CA VAL A 117 16.50 6.18 -7.05
C VAL A 117 17.93 6.62 -7.37
N PRO A 118 18.79 6.91 -6.37
CA PRO A 118 20.18 7.33 -6.62
C PRO A 118 20.94 6.32 -7.49
N THR A 119 21.91 6.78 -8.26
CA THR A 119 22.78 5.92 -9.10
C THR A 119 23.46 4.80 -8.31
N SER A 120 23.88 3.74 -9.01
CA SER A 120 24.52 2.56 -8.41
C SER A 120 23.65 1.90 -7.33
N ARG A 121 22.38 1.69 -7.68
CA ARG A 121 21.40 0.96 -6.85
C ARG A 121 20.77 -0.16 -7.64
N CYS A 122 20.14 -1.07 -6.91
CA CYS A 122 19.47 -2.25 -7.43
C CYS A 122 20.33 -3.09 -8.41
N GLN A 123 21.62 -3.20 -8.08
CA GLN A 123 22.65 -3.92 -8.83
C GLN A 123 22.83 -3.45 -10.28
N THR A 124 22.59 -2.15 -10.51
CA THR A 124 22.84 -1.50 -11.80
C THR A 124 23.45 -0.12 -11.61
N ASP A 125 24.00 0.46 -12.68
CA ASP A 125 24.54 1.82 -12.65
C ASP A 125 23.46 2.90 -12.84
N ALA A 126 22.46 2.66 -13.71
CA ALA A 126 21.28 3.52 -13.87
C ALA A 126 19.97 2.81 -13.47
N PRO A 127 19.57 2.99 -12.21
CA PRO A 127 18.25 2.62 -11.69
C PRO A 127 17.09 3.15 -12.53
N LEU A 128 16.18 2.26 -12.92
CA LEU A 128 14.87 2.63 -13.44
C LEU A 128 13.85 2.75 -12.30
N TRP A 129 13.13 3.87 -12.31
CA TRP A 129 12.08 4.19 -11.35
C TRP A 129 10.86 4.79 -12.07
N LEU A 130 9.71 4.75 -11.42
CA LEU A 130 8.44 5.21 -12.00
C LEU A 130 8.31 6.73 -11.84
N ASN A 131 8.24 7.45 -12.95
CA ASN A 131 8.00 8.90 -12.93
C ASN A 131 6.50 9.18 -12.93
N GLY A 132 5.92 9.15 -11.73
CA GLY A 132 4.48 9.30 -11.50
C GLY A 132 3.99 8.25 -10.51
N GLN A 133 2.67 8.25 -10.29
CA GLN A 133 2.02 7.30 -9.40
C GLN A 133 1.62 6.01 -10.14
N HIS A 134 1.63 4.90 -9.42
CA HIS A 134 1.01 3.66 -9.87
C HIS A 134 -0.49 3.88 -10.14
N PRO A 135 -1.09 3.12 -11.07
CA PRO A 135 -2.54 3.14 -11.27
C PRO A 135 -3.31 2.77 -10.00
N ALA A 136 -4.55 3.22 -9.92
CA ALA A 136 -5.54 2.68 -8.99
C ALA A 136 -6.16 1.39 -9.56
N ILE A 137 -6.77 0.58 -8.69
CA ILE A 137 -7.68 -0.49 -9.14
C ILE A 137 -8.79 0.16 -9.97
N GLY A 138 -9.14 -0.46 -11.10
CA GLY A 138 -10.15 0.04 -12.04
C GLY A 138 -9.60 0.90 -13.19
N ASP A 139 -8.36 1.41 -13.10
CA ASP A 139 -7.75 2.20 -14.19
C ASP A 139 -7.41 1.37 -15.45
N GLY A 140 -7.52 0.04 -15.35
CA GLY A 140 -7.11 -0.88 -16.40
C GLY A 140 -5.59 -0.96 -16.59
N ILE A 141 -5.15 -1.28 -17.79
CA ILE A 141 -3.74 -1.21 -18.18
C ILE A 141 -3.43 0.23 -18.57
N VAL A 142 -2.51 0.85 -17.84
CA VAL A 142 -2.08 2.22 -18.11
C VAL A 142 -0.63 2.24 -18.58
N ASP A 143 -0.32 3.15 -19.48
CA ASP A 143 1.06 3.48 -19.78
C ASP A 143 1.62 4.45 -18.74
N ARG A 144 2.86 4.21 -18.33
CA ARG A 144 3.62 5.10 -17.46
C ARG A 144 5.03 5.32 -17.99
N THR A 145 5.61 6.44 -17.60
CA THR A 145 6.99 6.77 -17.91
C THR A 145 7.91 6.22 -16.83
N VAL A 146 8.90 5.42 -17.23
CA VAL A 146 10.04 5.08 -16.38
C VAL A 146 11.20 5.98 -16.70
N CYS A 147 11.93 6.39 -15.68
CA CYS A 147 13.07 7.28 -15.78
C CYS A 147 14.33 6.59 -15.28
N GLY A 148 15.45 6.88 -15.94
CA GLY A 148 16.77 6.48 -15.50
C GLY A 148 17.79 7.59 -15.67
N HIS A 149 18.94 7.42 -15.03
CA HIS A 149 20.02 8.40 -15.04
C HIS A 149 21.34 7.80 -14.57
N TRP A 150 22.45 8.33 -15.12
CA TRP A 150 23.83 7.98 -14.76
C TRP A 150 24.49 8.98 -13.80
N LEU A 151 23.90 10.18 -13.63
CA LEU A 151 24.50 11.33 -12.91
C LEU A 151 23.47 11.98 -11.95
N SER A 152 23.44 13.31 -11.82
CA SER A 152 22.66 14.02 -10.77
C SER A 152 21.22 14.42 -11.15
N SER A 153 20.77 14.16 -12.38
CA SER A 153 19.42 14.54 -12.82
C SER A 153 18.58 13.28 -13.05
N CYS A 154 17.52 13.14 -12.25
CA CYS A 154 16.76 11.90 -12.02
C CYS A 154 16.09 11.26 -13.24
N CYS A 155 15.92 11.99 -14.35
CA CYS A 155 15.31 11.48 -15.58
C CYS A 155 16.06 12.01 -16.79
N LYS A 156 17.29 11.50 -17.00
CA LYS A 156 18.08 11.85 -18.19
C LYS A 156 17.60 11.12 -19.43
N PHE A 157 17.14 9.89 -19.25
CA PHE A 157 16.49 9.11 -20.28
C PHE A 157 15.23 8.47 -19.71
N SER A 158 14.32 8.12 -20.60
CA SER A 158 13.03 7.57 -20.23
C SER A 158 12.56 6.51 -21.22
N GLY A 159 11.66 5.67 -20.73
CA GLY A 159 10.93 4.68 -21.51
C GLY A 159 9.48 4.63 -21.10
N ARG A 160 8.67 3.89 -21.86
CA ARG A 160 7.27 3.62 -21.53
C ARG A 160 7.14 2.18 -21.07
N ILE A 161 6.37 1.97 -20.01
CA ILE A 161 5.95 0.65 -19.56
C ILE A 161 4.44 0.63 -19.37
N GLN A 162 3.86 -0.57 -19.43
CA GLN A 162 2.48 -0.79 -19.07
C GLN A 162 2.40 -1.25 -17.61
N ILE A 163 1.39 -0.78 -16.88
CA ILE A 163 1.15 -1.18 -15.48
C ILE A 163 -0.33 -1.42 -15.30
N LYS A 164 -0.68 -2.49 -14.58
CA LYS A 164 -2.04 -2.74 -14.10
C LYS A 164 -2.04 -2.91 -12.59
N ALA A 165 -2.98 -2.27 -11.92
CA ALA A 165 -3.28 -2.53 -10.51
C ALA A 165 -4.21 -3.74 -10.41
N CYS A 166 -3.85 -4.71 -9.56
CA CYS A 166 -4.56 -5.97 -9.44
C CYS A 166 -5.33 -6.07 -8.11
N PRO A 167 -6.45 -6.81 -8.08
CA PRO A 167 -7.10 -7.20 -6.84
C PRO A 167 -6.10 -7.85 -5.88
N GLY A 168 -6.16 -7.50 -4.60
CA GLY A 168 -5.15 -7.93 -3.61
C GLY A 168 -3.98 -6.96 -3.42
N GLY A 169 -4.02 -5.77 -4.05
CA GLY A 169 -3.14 -4.65 -3.70
C GLY A 169 -1.71 -4.79 -4.21
N TYR A 170 -1.53 -5.39 -5.38
CA TYR A 170 -0.24 -5.49 -6.07
C TYR A 170 -0.33 -4.99 -7.51
N TYR A 171 0.83 -4.85 -8.13
CA TYR A 171 0.96 -4.37 -9.50
C TYR A 171 1.63 -5.40 -10.38
N VAL A 172 1.23 -5.42 -11.65
CA VAL A 172 1.91 -6.15 -12.71
C VAL A 172 2.40 -5.17 -13.77
N TYR A 173 3.58 -5.46 -14.32
CA TYR A 173 4.35 -4.56 -15.16
C TYR A 173 4.62 -5.22 -16.51
N GLY A 174 4.16 -4.60 -17.59
CA GLY A 174 4.48 -4.99 -18.96
C GLY A 174 5.86 -4.44 -19.31
N ILE A 175 6.87 -5.32 -19.24
CA ILE A 175 8.27 -4.99 -19.46
C ILE A 175 8.69 -5.50 -20.85
N ASN A 176 9.28 -4.60 -21.63
CA ASN A 176 9.83 -4.91 -22.95
C ASN A 176 11.33 -4.62 -23.01
N GLY A 177 12.05 -5.20 -22.06
CA GLY A 177 13.47 -5.05 -21.84
C GLY A 177 14.00 -3.63 -21.77
N VAL A 178 15.30 -3.56 -21.57
CA VAL A 178 16.06 -2.31 -21.61
C VAL A 178 17.07 -2.35 -22.76
N PRO A 179 17.41 -1.20 -23.36
CA PRO A 179 18.33 -1.13 -24.49
C PRO A 179 19.81 -1.35 -24.12
N GLU A 180 20.20 -1.13 -22.86
CA GLU A 180 21.60 -1.26 -22.42
C GLU A 180 21.69 -2.11 -21.15
N CYS A 181 22.82 -2.81 -20.97
CA CYS A 181 23.01 -3.73 -19.83
C CYS A 181 23.44 -3.08 -18.52
N SER A 182 23.08 -1.83 -18.36
CA SER A 182 23.37 -0.99 -17.21
C SER A 182 22.09 -0.35 -16.64
N LEU A 183 20.91 -0.84 -17.07
CA LEU A 183 19.58 -0.46 -16.61
C LEU A 183 18.84 -1.65 -15.99
N THR A 184 18.23 -1.45 -14.83
CA THR A 184 17.31 -2.43 -14.21
C THR A 184 16.10 -1.73 -13.60
N TYR A 185 14.96 -2.42 -13.62
CA TYR A 185 13.76 -1.98 -12.93
C TYR A 185 13.93 -2.22 -11.43
N CYS A 186 14.20 -1.14 -10.67
CA CYS A 186 14.32 -1.25 -9.23
C CYS A 186 12.95 -1.46 -8.58
N THR A 187 12.98 -2.02 -7.37
CA THR A 187 11.83 -2.24 -6.50
C THR A 187 12.00 -1.51 -5.18
N GLY A 188 10.88 -1.15 -4.56
CA GLY A 188 10.79 -0.57 -3.24
C GLY A 188 9.66 -1.20 -2.45
N LYS A 189 9.64 -0.90 -1.15
CA LYS A 189 8.50 -1.25 -0.29
C LYS A 189 7.37 -0.24 -0.51
N PRO A 190 6.10 -0.64 -0.36
CA PRO A 190 4.98 0.29 -0.39
C PRO A 190 5.20 1.40 0.62
N ARG A 191 4.89 2.65 0.24
CA ARG A 191 4.93 3.77 1.19
C ARG A 191 3.78 3.60 2.19
N ILE A 192 4.07 2.98 3.33
CA ILE A 192 3.21 3.10 4.50
C ILE A 192 3.36 4.53 4.98
N ILE A 193 2.33 5.37 4.81
CA ILE A 193 2.27 6.68 5.44
C ILE A 193 2.20 6.42 6.95
N GLN A 194 3.36 6.31 7.59
CA GLN A 194 3.43 6.33 9.04
C GLN A 194 3.11 7.76 9.47
N TRP A 195 1.89 7.97 9.94
CA TRP A 195 1.53 9.12 10.74
C TRP A 195 2.45 9.14 11.96
N LYS A 196 3.62 9.78 11.85
CA LYS A 196 4.43 10.13 13.00
C LYS A 196 3.56 11.07 13.82
N LYS A 197 2.91 10.57 14.89
CA LYS A 197 2.36 11.42 15.95
C LYS A 197 3.47 12.40 16.30
N ARG A 198 3.29 13.68 15.96
CA ARG A 198 4.21 14.74 16.35
C ARG A 198 4.36 14.64 17.86
N ARG A 199 5.52 14.18 18.36
CA ARG A 199 5.88 14.40 19.75
C ARG A 199 6.03 15.91 19.88
N ASN A 200 5.11 16.55 20.59
CA ASN A 200 5.28 17.94 20.99
C ASN A 200 6.54 18.01 21.85
N ASN A 201 7.61 18.55 21.27
CA ASN A 201 8.82 18.90 21.98
C ASN A 201 8.52 20.16 22.79
N LYS A 202 8.05 20.01 24.03
CA LYS A 202 8.06 21.09 25.02
C LYS A 202 9.38 21.02 25.78
N ASN A 203 10.42 21.64 25.22
CA ASN A 203 11.59 22.05 25.98
C ASN A 203 11.44 23.53 26.31
N THR A 204 10.88 23.83 27.48
CA THR A 204 11.11 25.08 28.21
C THR A 204 11.05 24.81 29.72
N ALA A 205 12.23 24.94 30.33
CA ALA A 205 12.57 25.25 31.73
C ALA A 205 11.61 24.90 32.89
N SER A 206 12.11 24.15 33.88
CA SER A 206 12.39 24.66 35.24
C SER A 206 12.52 23.50 36.24
N SER A 207 13.53 23.60 37.11
CA SER A 207 13.85 22.73 38.23
C SER A 207 12.72 22.64 39.28
N GLY A 208 12.33 21.42 39.65
CA GLY A 208 11.42 21.10 40.76
C GLY A 208 11.60 19.64 41.23
N PRO A 209 11.27 19.30 42.51
CA PRO A 209 11.87 18.17 43.21
C PRO A 209 11.30 16.80 42.78
N LYS A 210 12.17 15.79 42.78
CA LYS A 210 11.84 14.39 42.50
C LYS A 210 10.90 13.83 43.57
N GLN A 211 9.70 13.39 43.20
CA GLN A 211 8.82 12.62 44.10
C GLN A 211 8.95 11.11 43.80
N HIS A 212 9.16 10.35 44.86
CA HIS A 212 9.18 8.88 44.85
C HIS A 212 7.78 8.32 44.60
N VAL A 213 7.64 7.42 43.62
CA VAL A 213 6.39 6.70 43.36
C VAL A 213 6.45 5.34 44.07
N HIS A 214 5.60 5.15 45.09
CA HIS A 214 5.34 3.83 45.67
C HIS A 214 4.44 3.02 44.75
N LYS A 215 4.90 1.82 44.34
CA LYS A 215 4.08 0.86 43.60
C LYS A 215 3.27 0.03 44.60
N HIS A 216 1.94 0.06 44.51
CA HIS A 216 1.07 -0.91 45.18
C HIS A 216 0.69 -2.02 44.21
N THR A 217 0.88 -3.27 44.64
CA THR A 217 0.47 -4.46 43.91
C THR A 217 -0.83 -4.96 44.52
N ILE A 218 -1.92 -4.92 43.75
CA ILE A 218 -3.20 -5.50 44.18
C ILE A 218 -3.28 -6.92 43.59
N ILE A 219 -3.29 -7.93 44.45
CA ILE A 219 -3.49 -9.33 44.06
C ILE A 219 -4.98 -9.64 44.18
N VAL A 220 -5.65 -9.91 43.05
CA VAL A 220 -7.05 -10.36 43.03
C VAL A 220 -7.04 -11.88 42.83
N ILE A 221 -7.50 -12.62 43.84
CA ILE A 221 -7.67 -14.07 43.79
C ILE A 221 -9.13 -14.34 43.38
N MET A 222 -9.35 -14.88 42.18
CA MET A 222 -10.67 -15.34 41.74
C MET A 222 -10.86 -16.83 42.08
N LYS A 223 -12.00 -17.18 42.68
CA LYS A 223 -12.44 -18.57 42.85
C LYS A 223 -13.07 -19.07 41.55
N PRO A 224 -12.88 -20.34 41.16
CA PRO A 224 -13.51 -20.90 39.96
C PRO A 224 -15.00 -21.16 40.23
N ASP A 225 -15.81 -20.97 39.19
CA ASP A 225 -17.24 -21.30 39.09
C ASP A 225 -18.26 -20.37 39.76
N GLN A 226 -18.61 -19.28 39.06
CA GLN A 226 -20.01 -18.87 38.85
C GLN A 226 -20.13 -18.07 37.53
N LYS A 227 -20.94 -18.56 36.59
CA LYS A 227 -21.46 -17.82 35.42
C LYS A 227 -22.31 -16.65 35.93
N THR A 228 -22.01 -15.40 35.55
CA THR A 228 -23.05 -14.35 35.34
C THR A 228 -22.48 -13.12 34.63
N SER A 229 -23.32 -12.57 33.76
CA SER A 229 -23.21 -11.35 32.94
C SER A 229 -22.73 -10.09 33.67
N LEU A 230 -21.87 -9.30 33.01
CA LEU A 230 -21.55 -7.93 33.42
C LEU A 230 -22.40 -6.95 32.60
N GLU A 231 -23.45 -6.42 33.23
CA GLU A 231 -24.07 -5.17 32.79
C GLU A 231 -23.24 -3.97 33.28
N ILE A 232 -22.99 -3.02 32.40
CA ILE A 232 -22.26 -1.78 32.71
C ILE A 232 -23.31 -0.68 32.96
N TYR A 233 -23.48 -0.26 34.21
CA TYR A 233 -24.18 0.99 34.52
C TYR A 233 -23.17 2.15 34.55
N PRO A 234 -23.48 3.31 33.93
CA PRO A 234 -22.67 4.51 34.11
C PRO A 234 -22.89 5.06 35.52
N ALA A 235 -21.80 5.25 36.27
CA ALA A 235 -21.86 5.92 37.56
C ALA A 235 -22.28 7.39 37.39
N GLN A 236 -23.38 7.74 38.06
CA GLN A 236 -23.81 9.11 38.24
C GLN A 236 -22.84 9.89 39.14
N THR A 237 -22.76 11.19 38.87
CA THR A 237 -22.00 12.23 39.56
C THR A 237 -22.15 12.22 41.08
N ALA A 238 -21.03 12.32 41.79
CA ALA A 238 -20.94 12.91 43.12
C ALA A 238 -19.73 13.85 43.19
N GLN A 239 -19.94 14.97 43.87
CA GLN A 239 -19.07 16.14 43.95
C GLN A 239 -17.75 15.89 44.69
N SER A 240 -16.78 16.77 44.41
CA SER A 240 -15.50 16.97 45.08
C SER A 240 -14.29 16.23 44.49
N GLY A 241 -13.51 16.98 43.72
CA GLY A 241 -12.05 16.98 43.76
C GLY A 241 -11.30 15.69 43.42
N THR A 242 -10.75 15.67 42.20
CA THR A 242 -9.64 14.82 41.67
C THR A 242 -10.08 13.74 40.68
N LEU A 243 -10.07 14.11 39.39
CA LEU A 243 -10.09 13.18 38.26
C LEU A 243 -8.73 12.47 38.16
N VAL A 244 -8.65 11.22 38.59
CA VAL A 244 -7.55 10.32 38.19
C VAL A 244 -7.92 9.72 36.84
N ARG A 245 -7.21 10.11 35.79
CA ARG A 245 -7.34 9.51 34.45
C ARG A 245 -6.64 8.15 34.47
N MET A 246 -7.41 7.07 34.59
CA MET A 246 -6.86 5.71 34.36
C MET A 246 -6.44 5.62 32.89
N SER A 247 -5.14 5.42 32.67
CA SER A 247 -4.58 5.11 31.36
C SER A 247 -4.00 3.70 31.42
N HIS A 248 -4.44 2.86 30.48
CA HIS A 248 -3.99 1.50 30.20
C HIS A 248 -3.98 0.49 31.37
N ILE A 249 -4.91 -0.47 31.29
CA ILE A 249 -4.79 -1.77 31.95
C ILE A 249 -4.03 -2.68 30.98
N GLU A 250 -2.79 -3.03 31.29
CA GLU A 250 -2.08 -4.13 30.60
C GLU A 250 -2.44 -5.44 31.31
N THR A 251 -3.19 -6.32 30.64
CA THR A 251 -3.36 -7.71 31.06
C THR A 251 -2.19 -8.53 30.53
N LYS A 252 -1.30 -9.00 31.41
CA LYS A 252 -0.33 -10.06 31.09
C LYS A 252 -0.92 -11.40 31.48
N ALA A 253 -1.29 -12.21 30.49
CA ALA A 253 -1.49 -13.64 30.71
C ALA A 253 -0.11 -14.30 30.81
N VAL A 254 0.18 -14.95 31.94
CA VAL A 254 1.34 -15.84 32.07
C VAL A 254 0.80 -17.27 31.98
N ALA A 255 1.22 -17.99 30.96
CA ALA A 255 0.96 -19.43 30.87
C ALA A 255 1.82 -20.15 31.90
N ALA A 256 1.19 -20.94 32.77
CA ALA A 256 1.90 -21.92 33.58
C ALA A 256 2.26 -23.12 32.70
N HIS A 257 3.56 -23.37 32.51
CA HIS A 257 4.07 -24.66 32.04
C HIS A 257 3.98 -25.68 33.19
N PRO A 258 3.86 -26.98 32.86
CA PRO A 258 3.26 -28.01 33.72
C PRO A 258 4.01 -28.26 35.04
#